data_AF-A0A959BLV8-F1
#
_entry.id   AF-A0A959BLV8-F1
#
_cell.length_a   1.000
_cell.length_b   1.000
_cell.length_c   1.000
_cell.angle_alpha   90.00
_cell.angle_beta   90.00
_cell.angle_gamma   90.00
#
_symmetry.space_group_name_H-M   'P 1'
#
loop_
_entity.id
_entity.type
_entity.pdbx_description
1 polymer ?
#
loop_
_entity_poly.entity_id
_entity_poly.type
_entity_poly.pdbx_seq_one_letter_code
_entity_poly.pdbx_strand_id
1 'polypeptide(L)'
;MKNFERIARYLGGEMNPGERATFEEEIKVDKALREELETQRLEEELLDIAAEQRIRNELEAIQAAGAAVGRQGIKEPGKVVKLLHRFPYLAAAGILLLIVAVFAIVYPGQGLSPVALAGQEYAANPPDFSSVRGAETAGFADPLGKYENWIESGEPGLLRQAADTLALASEYSPGYPRIQFLLGHAYYRLGRFKEAASQFEALARNERAAVLTRQPAGYYQLLSLMKGGGKKADLQSLINKLKADPDHVFHSNIVDIEQKLR
;
A
#
# COMPACT_ATOMS: atom_id res chain seq x y z
N MET A 1 -27.27 3.96 -23.28
CA MET A 1 -26.89 3.05 -22.16
C MET A 1 -25.87 1.97 -22.56
N LYS A 2 -25.84 1.43 -23.79
CA LYS A 2 -24.82 0.43 -24.20
C LYS A 2 -23.35 0.91 -24.14
N ASN A 3 -23.10 2.21 -24.30
CA ASN A 3 -21.74 2.76 -24.26
C ASN A 3 -21.21 2.91 -22.84
N PHE A 4 -22.09 3.07 -21.84
CA PHE A 4 -21.71 3.32 -20.45
C PHE A 4 -20.80 2.22 -19.90
N GLU A 5 -21.18 0.94 -20.07
CA GLU A 5 -20.38 -0.21 -19.62
C GLU A 5 -19.09 -0.38 -20.42
N ARG A 6 -19.07 -0.03 -21.71
CA ARG A 6 -17.84 -0.04 -22.53
C ARG A 6 -16.87 1.04 -22.09
N ILE A 7 -17.35 2.25 -21.86
CA ILE A 7 -16.53 3.37 -21.38
C ILE A 7 -15.97 3.04 -20.00
N ALA A 8 -16.80 2.50 -19.09
CA ALA A 8 -16.34 2.05 -17.77
C ALA A 8 -15.25 0.98 -17.86
N ARG A 9 -15.41 -0.04 -18.73
CA ARG A 9 -14.36 -1.06 -18.97
C ARG A 9 -13.09 -0.47 -19.58
N TYR A 10 -13.20 0.55 -20.43
CA TYR A 10 -12.04 1.24 -21.00
C TYR A 10 -11.29 2.07 -19.96
N LEU A 11 -12.01 2.90 -19.19
CA LEU A 11 -11.46 3.71 -18.10
C LEU A 11 -10.88 2.82 -16.99
N GLY A 12 -11.54 1.72 -16.68
CA GLY A 12 -11.11 0.71 -15.70
C GLY A 12 -10.01 -0.25 -16.21
N GLY A 13 -9.55 -0.11 -17.46
CA GLY A 13 -8.49 -0.95 -18.02
C GLY A 13 -8.86 -2.42 -18.22
N GLU A 14 -10.14 -2.75 -18.27
CA GLU A 14 -10.70 -4.11 -18.39
C GLU A 14 -10.92 -4.54 -19.85
N MET A 15 -10.40 -3.76 -20.80
CA MET A 15 -10.37 -4.09 -22.22
C MET A 15 -9.04 -4.78 -22.57
N ASN A 16 -9.13 -5.89 -23.31
CA ASN A 16 -7.93 -6.50 -23.88
C ASN A 16 -7.30 -5.56 -24.94
N PRO A 17 -6.02 -5.74 -25.31
CA PRO A 17 -5.33 -4.81 -26.21
C PRO A 17 -6.01 -4.60 -27.57
N GLY A 18 -6.66 -5.62 -28.13
CA GLY A 18 -7.40 -5.53 -29.39
C GLY A 18 -8.72 -4.77 -29.27
N GLU A 19 -9.48 -5.04 -28.21
CA GLU A 19 -10.70 -4.30 -27.86
C GLU A 19 -10.40 -2.84 -27.58
N ARG A 20 -9.31 -2.57 -26.87
CA ARG A 20 -8.84 -1.23 -26.54
C ARG A 20 -8.44 -0.45 -27.78
N ALA A 21 -7.62 -1.02 -28.66
CA ALA A 21 -7.22 -0.37 -29.91
C ALA A 21 -8.43 -0.06 -30.81
N THR A 22 -9.40 -0.98 -30.88
CA THR A 22 -10.64 -0.76 -31.63
C THR A 22 -11.47 0.39 -31.02
N PHE A 23 -11.58 0.41 -29.69
CA PHE A 23 -12.29 1.47 -28.97
C PHE A 23 -11.61 2.84 -29.12
N GLU A 24 -10.28 2.89 -29.08
CA GLU A 24 -9.50 4.12 -29.30
C GLU A 24 -9.67 4.68 -30.71
N GLU A 25 -9.77 3.82 -31.73
CA GLU A 25 -10.12 4.24 -33.10
C GLU A 25 -11.57 4.73 -33.20
N GLU A 26 -12.52 4.06 -32.53
CA GLU A 26 -13.91 4.51 -32.47
C GLU A 26 -14.04 5.90 -31.82
N ILE A 27 -13.30 6.19 -30.74
CA ILE A 27 -13.32 7.51 -30.08
C ILE A 27 -12.82 8.64 -31.03
N LYS A 28 -11.89 8.33 -31.95
CA LYS A 28 -11.37 9.31 -32.92
C LYS A 28 -12.43 9.68 -33.97
N VAL A 29 -13.27 8.73 -34.35
CA VAL A 29 -14.26 8.89 -35.41
C VAL A 29 -15.61 9.35 -34.86
N ASP A 30 -16.07 8.76 -33.75
CA ASP A 30 -17.36 9.04 -33.15
C ASP A 30 -17.27 10.17 -32.11
N LYS A 31 -17.82 11.32 -32.50
CA LYS A 31 -17.89 12.51 -31.64
C LYS A 31 -18.76 12.27 -30.40
N ALA A 32 -19.88 11.56 -30.52
CA ALA A 32 -20.82 11.35 -29.42
C ALA A 32 -20.21 10.42 -28.36
N LEU A 33 -19.50 9.38 -28.79
CA LEU A 33 -18.78 8.46 -27.89
C LEU A 33 -17.67 9.19 -27.10
N ARG A 34 -16.98 10.14 -27.75
CA ARG A 34 -15.96 10.96 -27.08
C ARG A 34 -16.56 11.89 -26.04
N GLU A 35 -17.67 12.55 -26.34
CA GLU A 35 -18.38 13.41 -25.39
C GLU A 35 -18.90 12.60 -24.17
N GLU A 36 -19.39 11.38 -24.39
CA GLU A 36 -19.84 10.48 -23.32
C GLU A 36 -18.67 9.99 -22.43
N LEU A 37 -17.51 9.70 -23.02
CA LEU A 37 -16.27 9.37 -22.30
C LEU A 37 -15.78 10.53 -21.42
N GLU A 38 -15.74 11.74 -21.98
CA GLU A 38 -15.33 12.93 -21.24
C GLU A 38 -16.32 13.27 -20.11
N THR A 39 -17.62 13.05 -20.32
CA THR A 39 -18.64 13.21 -19.28
C THR A 39 -18.43 12.22 -18.15
N GLN A 40 -18.16 10.95 -18.44
CA GLN A 40 -17.89 9.96 -17.39
C GLN A 40 -16.60 10.26 -16.62
N ARG A 41 -15.54 10.70 -17.30
CA ARG A 41 -14.30 11.14 -16.63
C ARG A 41 -14.56 12.30 -15.69
N LEU A 42 -15.34 13.28 -16.15
CA LEU A 42 -15.72 14.43 -15.34
C LEU A 42 -16.58 14.01 -14.15
N GLU A 43 -17.50 13.06 -14.32
CA GLU A 43 -18.33 12.53 -13.23
C GLU A 43 -17.50 11.79 -12.18
N GLU A 44 -16.55 10.94 -12.59
CA GLU A 44 -15.60 10.29 -11.67
C GLU A 44 -14.76 11.32 -10.93
N GLU A 45 -14.21 12.31 -11.65
CA GLU A 45 -13.43 13.41 -11.08
C GLU A 45 -14.26 14.26 -10.11
N LEU A 46 -15.52 14.54 -10.42
CA LEU A 46 -16.43 15.30 -9.54
C LEU A 46 -16.82 14.52 -8.29
N LEU A 47 -16.99 13.19 -8.39
CA LEU A 47 -17.25 12.34 -7.24
C LEU A 47 -16.04 12.28 -6.31
N ASP A 48 -14.83 12.22 -6.89
CA ASP A 48 -13.58 12.28 -6.14
C ASP A 48 -13.42 13.64 -5.44
N ILE A 49 -13.65 14.75 -6.15
CA ILE A 49 -13.62 16.11 -5.58
C ILE A 49 -14.65 16.28 -4.45
N ALA A 50 -15.88 15.77 -4.62
CA ALA A 50 -16.93 15.89 -3.62
C ALA A 50 -16.65 15.03 -2.37
N ALA A 51 -16.13 13.82 -2.56
CA ALA A 51 -15.68 12.97 -1.46
C ALA A 51 -14.52 13.65 -0.71
N GLU A 52 -13.55 14.19 -1.44
CA GLU A 52 -12.39 14.86 -0.87
C GLU A 52 -12.75 16.13 -0.09
N GLN A 53 -13.70 16.94 -0.58
CA GLN A 53 -14.16 18.13 0.14
C GLN A 53 -14.88 17.78 1.43
N ARG A 54 -15.70 16.73 1.42
CA ARG A 54 -16.37 16.24 2.63
C ARG A 54 -15.34 15.72 3.64
N ILE A 55 -14.41 14.89 3.18
CA ILE A 55 -13.31 14.38 4.00
C ILE A 55 -12.53 15.54 4.61
N ARG A 56 -12.15 16.56 3.83
CA ARG A 56 -11.45 17.75 4.33
C ARG A 56 -12.19 18.43 5.47
N ASN A 57 -13.46 18.77 5.27
CA ASN A 57 -14.27 19.49 6.26
C ASN A 57 -14.35 18.70 7.58
N GLU A 58 -14.51 17.38 7.49
CA GLU A 58 -14.59 16.53 8.68
C GLU A 58 -13.22 16.30 9.34
N LEU A 59 -12.15 16.17 8.55
CA LEU A 59 -10.77 16.08 9.06
C LEU A 59 -10.37 17.34 9.82
N GLU A 60 -10.75 18.52 9.34
CA GLU A 60 -10.55 19.79 10.04
C GLU A 60 -11.32 19.82 11.37
N ALA A 61 -12.57 19.34 11.38
CA ALA A 61 -13.37 19.23 12.59
C ALA A 61 -12.75 18.26 13.62
N ILE A 62 -12.24 17.11 13.17
CA ILE A 62 -11.58 16.10 14.02
C ILE A 62 -10.27 16.65 14.59
N GLN A 63 -9.47 17.36 13.79
CA GLN A 63 -8.23 17.97 14.25
C GLN A 63 -8.47 19.07 15.28
N ALA A 64 -9.50 19.89 15.08
CA ALA A 64 -9.94 20.88 16.06
C ALA A 64 -10.35 20.21 17.39
N ALA A 65 -11.02 19.04 17.33
CA ALA A 65 -11.38 18.27 18.51
C ALA A 65 -10.17 17.60 19.21
N GLY A 66 -9.23 17.04 18.44
CA GLY A 66 -8.05 16.33 18.97
C GLY A 66 -7.00 17.24 19.61
N ALA A 67 -6.82 18.46 19.10
CA ALA A 67 -5.90 19.45 19.67
C ALA A 67 -6.26 19.87 21.11
N ALA A 68 -7.51 19.68 21.53
CA ALA A 68 -7.96 19.96 22.89
C ALA A 68 -7.53 18.89 23.93
N VAL A 69 -7.14 17.68 23.48
CA VAL A 69 -6.90 16.52 24.36
C VAL A 69 -5.41 16.29 24.69
N GLY A 70 -4.49 16.85 23.89
CA GLY A 70 -3.05 16.52 23.92
C GLY A 70 -2.15 17.16 25.00
N ARG A 71 -2.69 17.75 26.08
CA ARG A 71 -1.87 18.42 27.13
C ARG A 71 -1.80 17.63 28.44
N GLN A 72 -1.41 16.35 28.44
CA GLN A 72 -0.97 15.67 29.66
C GLN A 72 0.21 14.73 29.43
N GLY A 73 1.40 15.27 29.66
CA GLY A 73 2.51 14.69 30.43
C GLY A 73 3.15 13.36 30.01
N ILE A 74 4.45 13.39 29.73
CA ILE A 74 5.37 12.31 30.13
C ILE A 74 6.63 12.93 30.76
N LYS A 75 6.93 12.46 31.98
CA LYS A 75 8.05 12.83 32.86
C LYS A 75 9.31 12.01 32.53
N GLU A 76 10.43 12.74 32.52
CA GLU A 76 11.85 12.44 32.81
C GLU A 76 12.59 11.20 32.25
N PRO A 77 13.86 11.37 31.80
CA PRO A 77 14.70 10.29 31.26
C PRO A 77 15.43 9.45 32.32
N GLY A 78 15.42 8.13 32.11
CA GLY A 78 16.10 7.13 32.94
C GLY A 78 17.63 7.13 32.79
N LYS A 79 18.31 6.90 33.92
CA LYS A 79 19.76 6.90 34.11
C LYS A 79 20.44 5.67 33.48
N VAL A 80 21.43 5.89 32.60
CA VAL A 80 22.20 4.84 31.92
C VAL A 80 23.46 4.48 32.74
N VAL A 81 23.71 3.20 32.98
CA VAL A 81 24.94 2.70 33.64
C VAL A 81 25.91 2.14 32.59
N LYS A 82 27.19 2.51 32.68
CA LYS A 82 28.25 2.06 31.77
C LYS A 82 28.77 0.68 32.18
N LEU A 83 28.77 -0.27 31.25
CA LEU A 83 29.32 -1.61 31.43
C LEU A 83 30.77 -1.64 30.90
N LEU A 84 31.74 -1.87 31.79
CA LEU A 84 33.16 -2.04 31.45
C LEU A 84 33.41 -3.49 31.04
N HIS A 85 33.95 -3.72 29.83
CA HIS A 85 34.54 -4.98 29.43
C HIS A 85 36.06 -4.82 29.34
N ARG A 86 36.80 -5.70 30.01
CA ARG A 86 38.27 -5.81 29.87
C ARG A 86 38.67 -7.26 29.60
N PHE A 87 39.67 -7.37 28.72
CA PHE A 87 40.66 -8.44 28.52
C PHE A 87 40.40 -9.52 27.44
N PRO A 88 41.48 -10.00 26.78
CA PRO A 88 41.59 -9.88 25.34
C PRO A 88 41.79 -11.22 24.60
N TYR A 89 41.68 -11.10 23.28
CA TYR A 89 42.11 -11.99 22.21
C TYR A 89 43.26 -12.94 22.55
N LEU A 90 43.01 -14.26 22.39
CA LEU A 90 44.01 -15.27 21.98
C LEU A 90 43.29 -16.60 21.67
N ALA A 91 42.55 -16.68 20.55
CA ALA A 91 42.16 -17.93 19.87
C ALA A 91 41.46 -17.68 18.51
N ALA A 92 41.85 -16.64 17.76
CA ALA A 92 41.01 -16.11 16.68
C ALA A 92 40.95 -16.97 15.39
N ALA A 93 41.92 -17.84 15.10
CA ALA A 93 41.97 -18.52 13.79
C ALA A 93 41.15 -19.84 13.74
N GLY A 94 41.18 -20.66 14.79
CA GLY A 94 40.48 -21.94 14.81
C GLY A 94 38.98 -21.81 15.02
N ILE A 95 38.57 -20.82 15.83
CA ILE A 95 37.16 -20.56 16.14
C ILE A 95 36.43 -20.03 14.90
N LEU A 96 37.06 -19.22 14.05
CA LEU A 96 36.43 -18.72 12.82
C LEU A 96 36.12 -19.84 11.82
N LEU A 97 37.02 -20.81 11.63
CA LEU A 97 36.75 -21.96 10.74
C LEU A 97 35.68 -22.88 11.30
N LEU A 98 35.65 -23.11 12.62
CA LEU A 98 34.61 -23.88 13.28
C LEU A 98 33.26 -23.16 13.23
N ILE A 99 33.24 -21.84 13.38
CA ILE A 99 32.04 -21.02 13.18
C ILE A 99 31.60 -21.08 11.73
N VAL A 100 32.47 -20.94 10.74
CA VAL A 100 32.10 -21.01 9.31
C VAL A 100 31.60 -22.40 8.93
N ALA A 101 32.23 -23.47 9.43
CA ALA A 101 31.78 -24.84 9.19
C ALA A 101 30.45 -25.16 9.89
N VAL A 102 30.28 -24.74 11.15
CA VAL A 102 28.99 -24.83 11.85
C VAL A 102 27.94 -23.97 11.17
N PHE A 103 28.29 -22.78 10.67
CA PHE A 103 27.38 -21.91 9.94
C PHE A 103 26.97 -22.54 8.61
N ALA A 104 27.89 -23.15 7.86
CA ALA A 104 27.58 -23.85 6.61
C ALA A 104 26.74 -25.14 6.82
N ILE A 105 26.88 -25.81 7.97
CA ILE A 105 26.14 -27.03 8.30
C ILE A 105 24.77 -26.72 8.94
N VAL A 106 24.67 -25.65 9.74
CA VAL A 106 23.45 -25.22 10.44
C VAL A 106 22.57 -24.31 9.58
N TYR A 107 23.15 -23.61 8.59
CA TYR A 107 22.41 -22.83 7.59
C TYR A 107 22.54 -23.46 6.19
N PRO A 108 22.02 -24.69 5.95
CA PRO A 108 21.76 -25.12 4.59
C PRO A 108 20.73 -24.15 3.99
N GLY A 109 21.01 -23.63 2.79
CA GLY A 109 20.26 -22.56 2.11
C GLY A 109 18.78 -22.49 2.46
N GLN A 110 18.45 -21.69 3.48
CA GLN A 110 17.08 -21.45 3.88
C GLN A 110 16.58 -20.33 2.96
N GLY A 111 15.58 -20.63 2.13
CA GLY A 111 14.79 -19.57 1.50
C GLY A 111 14.42 -18.53 2.57
N LEU A 112 14.45 -17.24 2.22
CA LEU A 112 14.08 -16.20 3.17
C LEU A 112 12.71 -16.54 3.76
N SER A 113 12.58 -16.46 5.08
CA SER A 113 11.26 -16.64 5.71
C SER A 113 10.27 -15.65 5.08
N PRO A 114 8.98 -16.01 4.92
CA PRO A 114 8.00 -15.11 4.32
C PRO A 114 7.99 -13.72 4.98
N VAL A 115 8.18 -13.68 6.30
CA VAL A 115 8.25 -12.44 7.09
C VAL A 115 9.46 -11.58 6.72
N ALA A 116 10.64 -12.19 6.52
CA ALA A 116 11.86 -11.49 6.14
C ALA A 116 11.77 -10.98 4.69
N LEU A 117 11.32 -11.85 3.78
CA LEU A 117 11.14 -11.52 2.37
C LEU A 117 10.16 -10.36 2.19
N ALA A 118 9.00 -10.39 2.86
CA ALA A 118 8.04 -9.30 2.76
C ALA A 118 8.55 -7.97 3.31
N GLY A 119 9.41 -8.01 4.35
CA GLY A 119 10.07 -6.81 4.85
C GLY A 119 11.03 -6.20 3.83
N GLN A 120 11.81 -7.04 3.16
CA GLN A 120 12.72 -6.63 2.09
C GLN A 120 11.96 -6.06 0.90
N GLU A 121 10.92 -6.75 0.43
CA GLU A 121 10.11 -6.34 -0.70
C GLU A 121 9.39 -5.01 -0.45
N TYR A 122 8.86 -4.81 0.76
CA TYR A 122 8.22 -3.54 1.12
C TYR A 122 9.24 -2.38 1.17
N ALA A 123 10.46 -2.64 1.65
CA ALA A 123 11.51 -1.63 1.70
C ALA A 123 12.08 -1.30 0.30
N ALA A 124 12.17 -2.29 -0.58
CA ALA A 124 12.64 -2.13 -1.95
C ALA A 124 11.59 -1.47 -2.85
N ASN A 125 10.30 -1.67 -2.55
CA ASN A 125 9.17 -1.15 -3.32
C ASN A 125 8.25 -0.35 -2.38
N PRO A 126 8.71 0.81 -1.87
CA PRO A 126 7.88 1.66 -1.03
C PRO A 126 6.63 2.10 -1.80
N PRO A 127 5.52 2.39 -1.09
CA PRO A 127 4.31 2.91 -1.74
C PRO A 127 4.61 4.15 -2.56
N ASP A 128 4.16 4.17 -3.80
CA ASP A 128 4.11 5.37 -4.60
C ASP A 128 2.79 6.10 -4.34
N PHE A 129 2.87 7.22 -3.62
CA PHE A 129 1.72 8.08 -3.37
C PHE A 129 1.52 9.14 -4.47
N SER A 130 2.48 9.30 -5.39
CA SER A 130 2.40 10.29 -6.46
C SER A 130 1.31 9.99 -7.48
N SER A 131 1.03 8.71 -7.74
CA SER A 131 -0.07 8.27 -8.61
C SER A 131 -1.47 8.46 -8.02
N VAL A 132 -1.56 8.80 -6.72
CA VAL A 132 -2.82 9.10 -6.02
C VAL A 132 -2.97 10.59 -5.69
N ARG A 133 -1.97 11.39 -6.08
CA ARG A 133 -1.99 12.85 -6.08
C ARG A 133 -2.81 13.31 -7.29
N GLY A 134 -4.12 13.07 -7.23
CA GLY A 134 -5.05 13.71 -8.14
C GLY A 134 -4.82 15.21 -8.07
N ALA A 135 -4.39 15.80 -9.19
CA ALA A 135 -4.57 17.21 -9.47
C ALA A 135 -4.10 18.21 -8.36
N GLU A 136 -2.78 18.45 -8.23
CA GLU A 136 -2.28 19.76 -7.76
C GLU A 136 -2.71 20.94 -8.68
N THR A 137 -3.48 20.68 -9.74
CA THR A 137 -3.80 21.58 -10.85
C THR A 137 -4.76 22.72 -10.50
N ALA A 138 -5.20 22.88 -9.25
CA ALA A 138 -6.16 23.93 -8.90
C ALA A 138 -5.88 24.70 -7.60
N GLY A 139 -4.66 24.63 -7.04
CA GLY A 139 -4.29 25.45 -5.86
C GLY A 139 -5.05 25.09 -4.56
N PHE A 140 -5.76 23.96 -4.53
CA PHE A 140 -6.36 23.40 -3.33
C PHE A 140 -5.34 22.50 -2.64
N ALA A 141 -5.11 22.72 -1.34
CA ALA A 141 -4.18 21.89 -0.57
C ALA A 141 -4.70 20.45 -0.48
N ASP A 142 -3.95 19.45 -0.93
CA ASP A 142 -4.31 18.04 -0.78
C ASP A 142 -4.52 17.68 0.71
N PRO A 143 -5.76 17.39 1.16
CA PRO A 143 -6.07 17.15 2.57
C PRO A 143 -5.53 15.81 3.07
N LEU A 144 -5.20 14.87 2.17
CA LEU A 144 -4.66 13.57 2.51
C LEU A 144 -3.13 13.48 2.37
N GLY A 145 -2.51 14.38 1.61
CA GLY A 145 -1.05 14.43 1.42
C GLY A 145 -0.26 14.55 2.73
N LYS A 146 -0.85 15.12 3.79
CA LYS A 146 -0.23 15.12 5.13
C LYS A 146 -0.08 13.71 5.70
N TYR A 147 -1.00 12.79 5.42
CA TYR A 147 -0.93 11.41 5.92
C TYR A 147 0.11 10.60 5.16
N GLU A 148 0.34 10.90 3.89
CA GLU A 148 1.44 10.33 3.11
C GLU A 148 2.77 10.64 3.79
N ASN A 149 3.02 11.93 4.07
CA ASN A 149 4.21 12.36 4.80
C ASN A 149 4.34 11.68 6.17
N TRP A 150 3.23 11.52 6.90
CA TRP A 150 3.23 10.82 8.19
C TRP A 150 3.57 9.33 8.03
N ILE A 151 3.00 8.67 7.02
CA ILE A 151 3.26 7.26 6.70
C ILE A 151 4.71 7.07 6.25
N GLU A 152 5.25 7.96 5.44
CA GLU A 152 6.64 7.91 4.98
C GLU A 152 7.63 8.14 6.13
N SER A 153 7.38 9.16 6.97
CA SER A 153 8.26 9.48 8.11
C SER A 153 8.46 8.28 9.03
N GLY A 154 7.41 7.48 9.22
CA GLY A 154 7.48 6.29 10.05
C GLY A 154 7.49 6.52 11.54
N GLU A 155 7.32 7.77 11.96
CA GLU A 155 7.24 8.11 13.37
C GLU A 155 6.04 7.40 14.00
N PRO A 156 6.22 6.53 15.01
CA PRO A 156 5.13 5.73 15.56
C PRO A 156 3.94 6.54 16.09
N GLY A 157 4.19 7.78 16.51
CA GLY A 157 3.13 8.71 16.90
C GLY A 157 2.29 9.17 15.70
N LEU A 158 2.95 9.61 14.62
CA LEU A 158 2.30 10.07 13.40
C LEU A 158 1.59 8.93 12.65
N LEU A 159 2.19 7.74 12.64
CA LEU A 159 1.57 6.54 12.07
C LEU A 159 0.25 6.19 12.78
N ARG A 160 0.22 6.27 14.11
CA ARG A 160 -1.02 6.05 14.88
C ARG A 160 -2.07 7.10 14.54
N GLN A 161 -1.69 8.38 14.53
CA GLN A 161 -2.62 9.46 14.17
C GLN A 161 -3.13 9.31 12.74
N ALA A 162 -2.28 8.93 11.77
CA ALA A 162 -2.70 8.65 10.41
C ALA A 162 -3.71 7.50 10.38
N ALA A 163 -3.39 6.36 11.01
CA ALA A 163 -4.25 5.19 11.04
C ALA A 163 -5.61 5.49 11.68
N ASP A 164 -5.65 6.17 12.83
CA ASP A 164 -6.89 6.50 13.54
C ASP A 164 -7.75 7.47 12.72
N THR A 165 -7.12 8.49 12.13
CA THR A 165 -7.84 9.51 11.37
C THR A 165 -8.36 8.97 10.04
N LEU A 166 -7.56 8.17 9.33
CA LEU A 166 -7.95 7.53 8.08
C LEU A 166 -9.00 6.43 8.31
N ALA A 167 -8.92 5.69 9.42
CA ALA A 167 -9.96 4.73 9.80
C ALA A 167 -11.31 5.44 9.98
N LEU A 168 -11.34 6.55 10.72
CA LEU A 168 -12.54 7.35 10.88
C LEU A 168 -13.03 7.89 9.53
N ALA A 169 -12.16 8.44 8.69
CA ALA A 169 -12.52 8.92 7.35
C ALA A 169 -13.11 7.80 6.46
N SER A 170 -12.64 6.56 6.62
CA SER A 170 -13.15 5.39 5.88
C SER A 170 -14.58 5.00 6.28
N GLU A 171 -15.03 5.36 7.49
CA GLU A 171 -16.42 5.14 7.92
C GLU A 171 -17.39 6.08 7.16
N TYR A 172 -16.95 7.29 6.84
CA TYR A 172 -17.76 8.30 6.15
C TYR A 172 -17.72 8.19 4.63
N SER A 173 -16.59 7.73 4.10
CA SER A 173 -16.39 7.50 2.65
C SER A 173 -15.96 6.05 2.41
N PRO A 174 -16.84 5.07 2.71
CA PRO A 174 -16.51 3.67 2.53
C PRO A 174 -16.21 3.38 1.06
N GLY A 175 -15.05 2.76 0.80
CA GLY A 175 -14.62 2.43 -0.55
C GLY A 175 -13.86 3.55 -1.28
N TYR A 176 -13.55 4.68 -0.63
CA TYR A 176 -12.66 5.68 -1.23
C TYR A 176 -11.25 5.11 -1.39
N PRO A 177 -10.75 4.89 -2.64
CA PRO A 177 -9.57 4.08 -2.88
C PRO A 177 -8.31 4.61 -2.18
N ARG A 178 -8.14 5.93 -2.18
CA ARG A 178 -6.98 6.58 -1.57
C ARG A 178 -6.95 6.45 -0.05
N ILE A 179 -8.10 6.58 0.63
CA ILE A 179 -8.16 6.35 2.09
C ILE A 179 -7.80 4.90 2.40
N GLN A 180 -8.36 3.93 1.66
CA GLN A 180 -8.07 2.51 1.88
C GLN A 180 -6.59 2.20 1.66
N PHE A 181 -5.99 2.77 0.62
CA PHE A 181 -4.57 2.60 0.32
C PHE A 181 -3.69 3.16 1.45
N LEU A 182 -3.91 4.41 1.84
CA LEU A 182 -3.16 5.06 2.92
C LEU A 182 -3.35 4.34 4.27
N LEU A 183 -4.58 3.93 4.58
CA LEU A 183 -4.90 3.21 5.82
C LEU A 183 -4.21 1.83 5.85
N GLY A 184 -4.20 1.12 4.73
CA GLY A 184 -3.46 -0.15 4.57
C GLY A 184 -1.98 0.02 4.87
N HIS A 185 -1.34 1.06 4.33
CA HIS A 185 0.08 1.34 4.58
C HIS A 185 0.34 1.78 6.03
N ALA A 186 -0.52 2.62 6.61
CA ALA A 186 -0.41 3.00 8.02
C ALA A 186 -0.49 1.77 8.93
N TYR A 187 -1.43 0.86 8.69
CA TYR A 187 -1.54 -0.40 9.42
C TYR A 187 -0.33 -1.31 9.22
N TYR A 188 0.16 -1.46 7.98
CA TYR A 188 1.34 -2.27 7.70
C TYR A 188 2.54 -1.77 8.51
N ARG A 189 2.78 -0.46 8.49
CA ARG A 189 3.89 0.18 9.20
C ARG A 189 3.77 0.11 10.72
N LEU A 190 2.55 0.06 11.25
CA LEU A 190 2.30 -0.18 12.68
C LEU A 190 2.42 -1.66 13.08
N GLY A 191 2.67 -2.57 12.14
CA GLY A 191 2.68 -4.01 12.39
C GLY A 191 1.29 -4.64 12.51
N ARG A 192 0.23 -3.89 12.16
CA ARG A 192 -1.18 -4.32 12.15
C ARG A 192 -1.49 -5.03 10.84
N PHE A 193 -0.77 -6.14 10.60
CA PHE A 193 -0.72 -6.79 9.28
C PHE A 193 -2.05 -7.40 8.83
N LYS A 194 -2.89 -7.86 9.77
CA LYS A 194 -4.22 -8.39 9.43
C LYS A 194 -5.15 -7.29 8.95
N GLU A 195 -5.15 -6.16 9.63
CA GLU A 195 -5.93 -5.00 9.21
C GLU A 195 -5.41 -4.42 7.90
N ALA A 196 -4.09 -4.35 7.71
CA ALA A 196 -3.49 -3.94 6.45
C ALA A 196 -3.94 -4.83 5.29
N ALA A 197 -3.84 -6.16 5.45
CA ALA A 197 -4.29 -7.12 4.46
C ALA A 197 -5.77 -6.94 4.10
N SER A 198 -6.63 -6.67 5.09
CA SER A 198 -8.06 -6.41 4.88
C SER A 198 -8.31 -5.15 4.04
N GLN A 199 -7.63 -4.04 4.34
CA GLN A 199 -7.77 -2.80 3.58
C GLN A 199 -7.31 -2.97 2.12
N PHE A 200 -6.17 -3.62 1.92
CA PHE A 200 -5.65 -3.90 0.59
C PHE A 200 -6.52 -4.89 -0.20
N GLU A 201 -7.08 -5.90 0.46
CA GLU A 201 -8.02 -6.82 -0.17
C GLU A 201 -9.29 -6.09 -0.65
N ALA A 202 -9.86 -5.24 0.20
CA ALA A 202 -11.05 -4.46 -0.14
C ALA A 202 -10.76 -3.53 -1.34
N LEU A 203 -9.62 -2.86 -1.34
CA LEU A 203 -9.18 -2.01 -2.44
C LEU A 203 -8.92 -2.80 -3.73
N ALA A 204 -8.25 -3.95 -3.65
CA ALA A 204 -7.99 -4.82 -4.80
C ALA A 204 -9.26 -5.38 -5.45
N ARG A 205 -10.36 -5.46 -4.69
CA ARG A 205 -11.70 -5.87 -5.16
C ARG A 205 -12.57 -4.70 -5.65
N ASN A 206 -12.15 -3.46 -5.42
CA ASN A 206 -12.94 -2.30 -5.81
C ASN A 206 -12.77 -2.04 -7.31
N GLU A 207 -13.76 -2.46 -8.12
CA GLU A 207 -13.77 -2.28 -9.58
C GLU A 207 -13.80 -0.81 -10.01
N ARG A 208 -14.24 0.10 -9.13
CA ARG A 208 -14.25 1.54 -9.37
C ARG A 208 -12.92 2.22 -9.03
N ALA A 209 -12.00 1.51 -8.38
CA ALA A 209 -10.69 2.05 -8.11
C ALA A 209 -9.84 2.03 -9.38
N ALA A 210 -9.10 3.11 -9.63
CA ALA A 210 -8.15 3.17 -10.73
C ALA A 210 -7.19 1.97 -10.69
N VAL A 211 -6.83 1.43 -11.86
CA VAL A 211 -5.91 0.28 -11.98
C VAL A 211 -4.59 0.53 -11.25
N LEU A 212 -4.11 1.78 -11.32
CA LEU A 212 -2.88 2.26 -10.67
C LEU A 212 -2.92 2.16 -9.14
N THR A 213 -4.10 2.10 -8.51
CA THR A 213 -4.26 1.87 -7.06
C THR A 213 -4.66 0.41 -6.77
N ARG A 214 -5.48 -0.19 -7.62
CA ARG A 214 -5.99 -1.56 -7.47
C ARG A 214 -4.90 -2.63 -7.59
N GLN A 215 -4.01 -2.53 -8.58
CA GLN A 215 -2.93 -3.50 -8.77
C GLN A 215 -1.90 -3.46 -7.64
N PRO A 216 -1.37 -2.30 -7.21
CA PRO A 216 -0.50 -2.24 -6.03
C PRO A 216 -1.14 -2.79 -4.76
N ALA A 217 -2.45 -2.61 -4.57
CA ALA A 217 -3.14 -3.15 -3.40
C ALA A 217 -3.00 -4.67 -3.28
N GLY A 218 -3.17 -5.43 -4.38
CA GLY A 218 -2.99 -6.88 -4.36
C GLY A 218 -1.58 -7.31 -3.91
N TYR A 219 -0.56 -6.59 -4.38
CA TYR A 219 0.82 -6.80 -3.97
C TYR A 219 1.04 -6.51 -2.48
N TYR A 220 0.58 -5.36 -1.99
CA TYR A 220 0.72 -5.02 -0.56
C TYR A 220 -0.15 -5.89 0.35
N GLN A 221 -1.27 -6.43 -0.14
CA GLN A 221 -2.03 -7.49 0.54
C GLN A 221 -1.15 -8.74 0.75
N LEU A 222 -0.46 -9.19 -0.29
CA LEU A 222 0.45 -10.34 -0.21
C LEU A 222 1.54 -10.11 0.84
N LEU A 223 2.22 -8.96 0.79
CA LEU A 223 3.26 -8.61 1.77
C LEU A 223 2.69 -8.57 3.20
N SER A 224 1.49 -8.02 3.37
CA SER A 224 0.81 -7.96 4.67
C SER A 224 0.51 -9.36 5.21
N LEU A 225 -0.01 -10.27 4.37
CA LEU A 225 -0.26 -11.65 4.77
C LEU A 225 1.04 -12.39 5.13
N MET A 226 2.11 -12.18 4.38
CA MET A 226 3.42 -12.77 4.66
C MET A 226 3.99 -12.30 6.02
N LYS A 227 3.85 -11.01 6.35
CA LYS A 227 4.25 -10.46 7.66
C LYS A 227 3.33 -10.91 8.80
N GLY A 228 2.04 -11.03 8.54
CA GLY A 228 1.01 -11.41 9.51
C GLY A 228 0.91 -12.91 9.80
N GLY A 229 1.72 -13.75 9.16
CA GLY A 229 1.69 -15.20 9.32
C GLY A 229 0.47 -15.85 8.63
N GLY A 230 0.05 -15.32 7.48
CA GLY A 230 -1.00 -15.89 6.65
C GLY A 230 -0.70 -17.35 6.27
N LYS A 231 -1.76 -18.15 6.08
CA LYS A 231 -1.58 -19.57 5.77
C LYS A 231 -0.90 -19.72 4.42
N LYS A 232 0.00 -20.71 4.29
CA LYS A 232 0.71 -20.99 3.03
C LYS A 232 -0.25 -21.16 1.84
N ALA A 233 -1.41 -21.79 2.05
CA ALA A 233 -2.43 -21.94 1.02
C ALA A 233 -3.02 -20.60 0.54
N ASP A 234 -3.28 -19.68 1.48
CA ASP A 234 -3.83 -18.35 1.17
C ASP A 234 -2.80 -17.52 0.38
N LEU A 235 -1.52 -17.57 0.81
CA LEU A 235 -0.41 -16.93 0.09
C LEU A 235 -0.26 -17.48 -1.32
N GLN A 236 -0.26 -18.81 -1.50
CA GLN A 236 -0.12 -19.42 -2.82
C GLN A 236 -1.31 -19.09 -3.73
N SER A 237 -2.53 -19.07 -3.19
CA SER A 237 -3.72 -18.69 -3.94
C SER A 237 -3.61 -17.24 -4.44
N LEU A 238 -3.20 -16.31 -3.57
CA LEU A 238 -3.03 -14.91 -3.93
C LEU A 238 -1.88 -14.72 -4.94
N ILE A 239 -0.74 -15.39 -4.75
CA ILE A 239 0.37 -15.37 -5.72
C ILE A 239 -0.11 -15.83 -7.10
N ASN A 240 -0.80 -16.98 -7.17
CA ASN A 240 -1.31 -17.50 -8.45
C ASN A 240 -2.29 -16.52 -9.11
N LYS A 241 -3.16 -15.88 -8.32
CA LYS A 241 -4.09 -14.86 -8.81
C LYS A 241 -3.36 -13.66 -9.39
N LEU A 242 -2.39 -13.09 -8.67
CA LEU A 242 -1.69 -11.88 -9.13
C LEU A 242 -0.76 -12.16 -10.31
N LYS A 243 -0.16 -13.36 -10.38
CA LYS A 243 0.67 -13.79 -11.52
C LYS A 243 -0.11 -14.05 -12.80
N ALA A 244 -1.42 -14.28 -12.71
CA ALA A 244 -2.25 -14.54 -13.89
C ALA A 244 -2.40 -13.30 -14.78
N ASP A 245 -2.06 -12.12 -14.27
CA ASP A 245 -1.96 -10.86 -15.01
C ASP A 245 -0.47 -10.57 -15.32
N PRO A 246 -0.01 -10.77 -16.57
CA PRO A 246 1.36 -10.44 -16.98
C PRO A 246 1.64 -8.94 -16.98
N ASP A 247 0.60 -8.11 -17.11
CA ASP A 247 0.69 -6.64 -17.18
C ASP A 247 0.60 -6.00 -15.78
N HIS A 248 0.52 -6.82 -14.73
CA HIS A 248 0.53 -6.35 -13.35
C HIS A 248 1.83 -5.60 -13.03
N VAL A 249 1.75 -4.39 -12.47
CA VAL A 249 2.94 -3.54 -12.18
C VAL A 249 4.00 -4.24 -11.31
N PHE A 250 3.59 -5.17 -10.45
CA PHE A 250 4.49 -6.00 -9.61
C PHE A 250 4.69 -7.44 -10.11
N HIS A 251 4.37 -7.76 -11.36
CA HIS A 251 4.43 -9.14 -11.88
C HIS A 251 5.77 -9.82 -11.59
N SER A 252 6.87 -9.16 -11.95
CA SER A 252 8.24 -9.65 -11.73
C SER A 252 8.55 -9.91 -10.26
N ASN A 253 8.15 -9.00 -9.36
CA ASN A 253 8.32 -9.18 -7.91
C ASN A 253 7.53 -10.39 -7.40
N ILE A 254 6.30 -10.59 -7.88
CA ILE A 254 5.47 -11.72 -7.44
C ILE A 254 6.07 -13.05 -7.90
N VAL A 255 6.58 -13.12 -9.14
CA VAL A 255 7.29 -14.30 -9.65
C VAL A 255 8.51 -14.62 -8.80
N ASP A 256 9.32 -13.60 -8.47
CA ASP A 256 10.51 -13.74 -7.63
C ASP A 256 10.16 -14.15 -6.19
N ILE A 257 9.12 -13.57 -5.60
CA ILE A 257 8.59 -13.98 -4.30
C ILE A 257 8.23 -15.47 -4.30
N GLU A 258 7.51 -15.94 -5.32
CA GLU A 258 7.15 -17.36 -5.41
C GLU A 258 8.39 -18.27 -5.46
N GLN A 259 9.41 -17.90 -6.25
CA GLN A 259 10.64 -18.68 -6.36
C GLN A 259 11.39 -18.75 -5.03
N LYS A 260 11.45 -17.63 -4.29
CA LYS A 260 12.13 -17.54 -2.99
C LYS A 260 11.38 -18.24 -1.85
N LEU A 261 10.09 -18.52 -2.01
CA LEU A 261 9.24 -19.22 -1.04
C LEU A 261 9.23 -20.74 -1.21
N ARG A 262 9.83 -21.29 -2.28
CA ARG A 262 9.94 -22.73 -2.54
C ARG A 262 11.13 -23.34 -1.82
#